data_AF-A0AAW4EQV3-F1
#
_entry.id   AF-A0AAW4EQV3-F1
#
_cell.length_a   1.000
_cell.length_b   1.000
_cell.length_c   1.000
_cell.angle_alpha   90.00
_cell.angle_beta   90.00
_cell.angle_gamma   90.00
#
_symmetry.space_group_name_H-M   'P 1'
#
loop_
_entity.id
_entity.type
_entity.pdbx_description
1 polymer ?
#
loop_
_entity_poly.entity_id
_entity_poly.type
_entity_poly.pdbx_seq_one_letter_code
_entity_poly.pdbx_strand_id
1 'polypeptide(L)'
;MPNTITEWILSALAAGGGLSLIVYQIFKKLAEGWLDEKFKSRLQDLAHAQNKEIERLRNELTKSFDRATKLHQREFEVLPMVWDEVHEAFWTTETFVSPLQLHPDLNRMQHEQLQAFLEKCELDEWQKDAIRLTSDKTTQFRTYDFWHQLHHAKRARHSALNKISRHAIFLDQTMKDDLLAILGRIHGALIEHETNHESPMIPRSERIDDDITWVRKQGRQEMDNIEARIRRRLWSTEAELEPSA
;
A
#
# COMPACT_ATOMS: atom_id res chain seq x y z
N MET A 1 14.38 -73.40 -39.00
CA MET A 1 13.16 -73.75 -38.24
C MET A 1 11.99 -73.06 -38.91
N PRO A 2 11.15 -73.79 -39.66
CA PRO A 2 9.95 -73.23 -40.24
C PRO A 2 8.90 -73.04 -39.14
N ASN A 3 8.28 -71.85 -39.09
CA ASN A 3 7.35 -71.43 -38.05
C ASN A 3 6.03 -72.22 -38.17
N THR A 4 5.79 -73.11 -37.23
CA THR A 4 4.59 -73.96 -37.11
C THR A 4 3.27 -73.17 -37.11
N ILE A 5 3.29 -71.88 -36.76
CA ILE A 5 2.11 -71.01 -36.72
C ILE A 5 1.48 -70.82 -38.11
N THR A 6 2.27 -70.77 -39.18
CA THR A 6 1.74 -70.57 -40.54
C THR A 6 1.02 -71.81 -41.07
N GLU A 7 1.42 -73.02 -40.66
CA GLU A 7 0.77 -74.28 -41.07
C GLU A 7 -0.56 -74.54 -40.33
N TRP A 8 -0.68 -74.10 -39.08
CA TRP A 8 -1.96 -74.13 -38.36
C TRP A 8 -2.98 -73.15 -38.94
N ILE A 9 -2.52 -71.98 -39.39
CA ILE A 9 -3.39 -71.00 -40.07
C ILE A 9 -3.82 -71.52 -41.45
N LEU A 10 -2.91 -72.12 -42.22
CA LEU A 10 -3.25 -72.69 -43.53
C LEU A 10 -4.18 -73.92 -43.43
N SER A 11 -3.98 -74.79 -42.43
CA SER A 11 -4.81 -76.00 -42.26
C SER A 11 -6.22 -75.66 -41.76
N ALA A 12 -6.38 -74.62 -40.93
CA ALA A 12 -7.69 -74.08 -40.56
C ALA A 12 -8.42 -73.42 -41.75
N LEU A 13 -7.67 -72.85 -42.71
CA LEU A 13 -8.21 -72.27 -43.95
C LEU A 13 -8.63 -73.34 -44.97
N ALA A 14 -7.95 -74.49 -45.01
CA ALA A 14 -8.23 -75.56 -45.96
C ALA A 14 -9.42 -76.45 -45.58
N ALA A 15 -9.72 -76.60 -44.27
CA ALA A 15 -10.82 -77.46 -43.79
C ALA A 15 -12.17 -76.73 -43.58
N GLY A 16 -12.22 -75.40 -43.71
CA GLY A 16 -13.38 -74.58 -43.31
C GLY A 16 -13.72 -73.44 -44.28
N GLY A 17 -13.67 -73.69 -45.59
CA GLY A 17 -13.71 -72.69 -46.68
C GLY A 17 -14.94 -71.76 -46.81
N GLY A 18 -15.86 -71.73 -45.85
CA GLY A 18 -16.99 -70.77 -45.80
C GLY A 18 -17.15 -70.04 -44.46
N LEU A 19 -16.49 -70.50 -43.38
CA LEU A 19 -16.69 -69.97 -42.03
C LEU A 19 -15.67 -68.89 -41.65
N SER A 20 -14.49 -68.85 -42.30
CA SER A 20 -13.45 -67.87 -42.00
C SER A 20 -13.87 -66.42 -42.30
N LEU A 21 -14.59 -66.20 -43.42
CA LEU A 21 -15.14 -64.89 -43.77
C LEU A 21 -16.25 -64.45 -42.81
N ILE A 22 -17.09 -65.39 -42.36
CA ILE A 22 -18.17 -65.12 -41.42
C ILE A 22 -17.60 -64.79 -40.03
N VAL A 23 -16.60 -65.55 -39.57
CA VAL A 23 -15.91 -65.28 -38.29
C VAL A 23 -15.16 -63.94 -38.34
N TYR A 24 -14.49 -63.61 -39.45
CA TYR A 24 -13.84 -62.31 -39.63
C TYR A 24 -14.85 -61.16 -39.64
N GLN A 25 -16.00 -61.30 -40.31
CA GLN A 25 -17.03 -60.27 -40.31
C GLN A 25 -17.71 -60.09 -38.95
N ILE A 26 -17.97 -61.18 -38.22
CA ILE A 26 -18.52 -61.12 -36.86
C ILE A 26 -17.52 -60.45 -35.92
N PHE A 27 -16.24 -60.86 -35.97
CA PHE A 27 -15.19 -60.24 -35.15
C PHE A 27 -14.99 -58.76 -35.50
N LYS A 28 -15.01 -58.40 -36.79
CA LYS A 28 -14.90 -57.00 -37.24
C LYS A 28 -16.06 -56.15 -36.71
N LYS A 29 -17.30 -56.62 -36.83
CA LYS A 29 -18.47 -55.88 -36.29
C LYS A 29 -18.46 -55.78 -34.77
N LEU A 30 -18.03 -56.84 -34.07
CA LEU A 30 -17.93 -56.85 -32.61
C LEU A 30 -16.80 -55.93 -32.13
N ALA A 31 -15.67 -55.90 -32.85
CA ALA A 31 -14.54 -55.03 -32.58
C ALA A 31 -14.87 -53.56 -32.90
N GLU A 32 -15.58 -53.27 -33.99
CA GLU A 32 -16.06 -51.91 -34.33
C GLU A 32 -17.02 -51.40 -33.24
N GLY A 33 -18.03 -52.18 -32.85
CA GLY A 33 -18.95 -51.78 -31.78
C GLY A 33 -18.28 -51.61 -30.41
N TRP A 34 -17.37 -52.52 -30.05
CA TRP A 34 -16.61 -52.44 -28.80
C TRP A 34 -15.63 -51.26 -28.78
N LEU A 35 -14.91 -51.02 -29.89
CA LEU A 35 -14.02 -49.88 -30.02
C LEU A 35 -14.79 -48.56 -29.96
N ASP A 36 -15.91 -48.45 -30.68
CA ASP A 36 -16.74 -47.25 -30.68
C ASP A 36 -17.29 -46.93 -29.29
N GLU A 37 -17.77 -47.95 -28.56
CA GLU A 37 -18.24 -47.78 -27.19
C GLU A 37 -17.10 -47.38 -26.24
N LYS A 38 -15.92 -48.00 -26.40
CA LYS A 38 -14.75 -47.65 -25.59
C LYS A 38 -14.22 -46.25 -25.89
N PHE A 39 -14.20 -45.85 -27.16
CA PHE A 39 -13.81 -44.49 -27.57
C PHE A 39 -14.83 -43.46 -27.09
N LYS A 40 -16.13 -43.73 -27.21
CA LYS A 40 -17.18 -42.85 -26.67
C LYS A 40 -17.06 -42.67 -25.17
N SER A 41 -16.89 -43.77 -24.42
CA SER A 41 -16.69 -43.73 -22.97
C SER A 41 -15.44 -42.93 -22.60
N ARG A 42 -14.30 -43.17 -23.27
CA ARG A 42 -13.06 -42.42 -23.00
C ARG A 42 -13.17 -40.94 -23.35
N LEU A 43 -13.85 -40.59 -24.44
CA LEU A 43 -14.11 -39.21 -24.82
C LEU A 43 -15.05 -38.51 -23.83
N GLN A 44 -16.09 -39.20 -23.36
CA GLN A 44 -16.99 -38.68 -22.33
C GLN A 44 -16.26 -38.48 -20.99
N ASP A 45 -15.44 -39.45 -20.57
CA ASP A 45 -14.62 -39.34 -19.35
C ASP A 45 -13.64 -38.18 -19.44
N LEU A 46 -12.97 -38.03 -20.60
CA LEU A 46 -12.02 -36.95 -20.84
C LEU A 46 -12.71 -35.59 -20.90
N ALA A 47 -13.84 -35.48 -21.60
CA ALA A 47 -14.64 -34.25 -21.64
C ALA A 47 -15.18 -33.88 -20.26
N HIS A 48 -15.62 -34.86 -19.46
CA HIS A 48 -16.06 -34.63 -18.09
C HIS A 48 -14.92 -34.18 -17.17
N ALA A 49 -13.74 -34.80 -17.29
CA ALA A 49 -12.55 -34.40 -16.54
C ALA A 49 -12.11 -32.96 -16.90
N GLN A 50 -12.09 -32.62 -18.20
CA GLN A 50 -11.79 -31.28 -18.67
C GLN A 50 -12.81 -30.24 -18.17
N ASN A 51 -14.12 -30.54 -18.24
CA ASN A 51 -15.14 -29.64 -17.71
C ASN A 51 -14.98 -29.39 -16.20
N LYS A 52 -14.66 -30.45 -15.44
CA LYS A 52 -14.40 -30.34 -14.00
C LYS A 52 -13.16 -29.49 -13.70
N GLU A 53 -12.11 -29.61 -14.49
CA GLU A 53 -10.90 -28.79 -14.34
C GLU A 53 -11.16 -27.32 -14.69
N ILE A 54 -11.91 -27.06 -15.77
CA ILE A 54 -12.34 -25.70 -16.15
C ILE A 54 -13.19 -25.08 -15.04
N GLU A 55 -14.16 -25.79 -14.48
CA GLU A 55 -14.97 -25.30 -13.36
C GLU A 55 -14.13 -25.03 -12.12
N ARG A 56 -13.18 -25.92 -11.80
CA ARG A 56 -12.26 -25.73 -10.69
C ARG A 56 -11.42 -24.47 -10.87
N LEU A 57 -10.80 -24.29 -12.05
CA LEU A 57 -10.01 -23.12 -12.38
C LEU A 57 -10.84 -21.84 -12.35
N ARG A 58 -12.07 -21.87 -12.90
CA ARG A 58 -13.02 -20.75 -12.81
C ARG A 58 -13.35 -20.40 -11.36
N ASN A 59 -13.58 -21.40 -10.52
CA ASN A 59 -13.88 -21.20 -9.10
C ASN A 59 -12.68 -20.63 -8.34
N GLU A 60 -11.46 -21.12 -8.60
CA GLU A 60 -10.22 -20.60 -8.00
C GLU A 60 -9.95 -19.16 -8.45
N LEU A 61 -10.12 -18.86 -9.75
CA LEU A 61 -10.00 -17.51 -10.30
C LEU A 61 -11.03 -16.55 -9.72
N THR A 62 -12.29 -16.98 -9.60
CA THR A 62 -13.36 -16.14 -9.02
C THR A 62 -13.06 -15.82 -7.55
N LYS A 63 -12.54 -16.79 -6.80
CA LYS A 63 -12.15 -16.59 -5.40
C LYS A 63 -10.94 -15.66 -5.26
N SER A 64 -9.93 -15.77 -6.11
CA SER A 64 -8.76 -14.87 -6.05
C SER A 64 -9.16 -13.45 -6.46
N PHE A 65 -9.98 -13.31 -7.49
CA PHE A 65 -10.53 -12.03 -7.94
C PHE A 65 -11.36 -11.36 -6.83
N ASP A 66 -12.32 -12.07 -6.22
CA ASP A 66 -13.13 -11.52 -5.11
C ASP A 66 -12.28 -11.05 -3.92
N ARG A 67 -11.21 -11.79 -3.58
CA ARG A 67 -10.26 -11.36 -2.54
C ARG A 67 -9.49 -10.11 -2.93
N ALA A 68 -9.00 -10.04 -4.16
CA ALA A 68 -8.29 -8.87 -4.69
C ALA A 68 -9.20 -7.64 -4.73
N THR A 69 -10.43 -7.78 -5.22
CA THR A 69 -11.43 -6.70 -5.25
C THR A 69 -11.73 -6.18 -3.85
N LYS A 70 -11.93 -7.07 -2.87
CA LYS A 70 -12.17 -6.66 -1.47
C LYS A 70 -10.96 -5.97 -0.83
N LEU A 71 -9.74 -6.43 -1.13
CA LEU A 71 -8.53 -5.79 -0.67
C LEU A 71 -8.39 -4.38 -1.26
N HIS A 72 -8.58 -4.24 -2.57
CA HIS A 72 -8.57 -2.93 -3.23
C HIS A 72 -9.64 -2.01 -2.66
N GLN A 73 -10.87 -2.49 -2.45
CA GLN A 73 -11.94 -1.68 -1.85
C GLN A 73 -11.54 -1.15 -0.46
N ARG A 74 -10.88 -1.96 0.37
CA ARG A 74 -10.34 -1.50 1.66
C ARG A 74 -9.21 -0.51 1.50
N GLU A 75 -8.32 -0.72 0.54
CA GLU A 75 -7.26 0.22 0.21
C GLU A 75 -7.81 1.59 -0.23
N PHE A 76 -8.88 1.62 -1.02
CA PHE A 76 -9.58 2.85 -1.43
C PHE A 76 -10.13 3.64 -0.25
N GLU A 77 -10.63 2.96 0.80
CA GLU A 77 -11.13 3.60 2.03
C GLU A 77 -9.99 4.12 2.91
N VAL A 78 -8.92 3.33 3.01
CA VAL A 78 -7.84 3.53 3.99
C VAL A 78 -6.79 4.52 3.50
N LEU A 79 -6.42 4.47 2.23
CA LEU A 79 -5.31 5.25 1.69
C LEU A 79 -5.51 6.77 1.85
N PRO A 80 -6.69 7.35 1.55
CA PRO A 80 -6.94 8.77 1.80
C PRO A 80 -6.85 9.13 3.30
N MET A 81 -7.34 8.25 4.17
CA MET A 81 -7.29 8.47 5.62
C MET A 81 -5.85 8.48 6.16
N VAL A 82 -4.99 7.60 5.65
CA VAL A 82 -3.58 7.57 6.00
C VAL A 82 -2.86 8.80 5.44
N TRP A 83 -3.15 9.16 4.19
CA TRP A 83 -2.58 10.32 3.53
C TRP A 83 -2.87 11.63 4.28
N ASP A 84 -4.11 11.83 4.72
CA ASP A 84 -4.54 13.03 5.44
C ASP A 84 -3.70 13.27 6.71
N GLU A 85 -3.42 12.22 7.49
CA GLU A 85 -2.59 12.34 8.70
C GLU A 85 -1.12 12.63 8.38
N VAL A 86 -0.58 12.03 7.31
CA VAL A 86 0.80 12.31 6.86
C VAL A 86 0.92 13.73 6.34
N HIS A 87 -0.09 14.19 5.60
CA HIS A 87 -0.21 15.55 5.09
C HIS A 87 -0.25 16.56 6.25
N GLU A 88 -1.09 16.32 7.25
CA GLU A 88 -1.16 17.15 8.46
C GLU A 88 0.18 17.19 9.22
N ALA A 89 0.82 16.03 9.40
CA ALA A 89 2.13 15.95 10.04
C ALA A 89 3.20 16.74 9.28
N PHE A 90 3.18 16.69 7.95
CA PHE A 90 4.10 17.44 7.11
C PHE A 90 3.89 18.95 7.26
N TRP A 91 2.67 19.45 7.08
CA TRP A 91 2.38 20.90 7.11
C TRP A 91 2.56 21.51 8.49
N THR A 92 2.18 20.77 9.53
CA THR A 92 2.45 21.19 10.92
C THR A 92 3.96 21.33 11.14
N THR A 93 4.75 20.38 10.66
CA THR A 93 6.20 20.42 10.79
C THR A 93 6.81 21.53 9.96
N GLU A 94 6.37 21.73 8.72
CA GLU A 94 6.87 22.78 7.83
C GLU A 94 6.64 24.18 8.39
N THR A 95 5.45 24.42 8.93
CA THR A 95 5.10 25.68 9.60
C THR A 95 5.98 25.88 10.84
N PHE A 96 6.16 24.83 11.64
CA PHE A 96 6.98 24.86 12.85
C PHE A 96 8.46 25.13 12.56
N VAL A 97 9.06 24.44 11.58
CA VAL A 97 10.47 24.65 11.23
C VAL A 97 10.68 25.85 10.30
N SER A 98 9.66 26.64 10.00
CA SER A 98 9.78 27.81 9.14
C SER A 98 10.75 28.85 9.75
N PRO A 99 11.66 29.45 8.95
CA PRO A 99 12.52 30.52 9.45
C PRO A 99 11.76 31.82 9.73
N LEU A 100 10.54 31.97 9.19
CA LEU A 100 9.73 33.18 9.30
C LEU A 100 8.52 32.96 10.22
N GLN A 101 8.78 32.63 11.49
CA GLN A 101 7.73 32.61 12.50
C GLN A 101 7.42 34.04 12.97
N LEU A 102 6.15 34.43 12.84
CA LEU A 102 5.66 35.73 13.30
C LEU A 102 5.09 35.58 14.71
N HIS A 103 5.75 36.22 15.67
CA HIS A 103 5.33 36.24 17.07
C HIS A 103 4.85 37.65 17.45
N PRO A 104 3.73 37.79 18.17
CA PRO A 104 3.27 39.09 18.65
C PRO A 104 4.27 39.68 19.65
N ASP A 105 4.41 41.01 19.62
CA ASP A 105 5.27 41.72 20.56
C ASP A 105 4.50 42.09 21.84
N LEU A 106 4.54 41.19 22.82
CA LEU A 106 3.86 41.34 24.11
C LEU A 106 4.40 42.51 24.95
N ASN A 107 5.67 42.88 24.76
CA ASN A 107 6.29 44.00 25.48
C ASN A 107 5.68 45.36 25.09
N ARG A 108 5.02 45.43 23.92
CA ARG A 108 4.37 46.65 23.43
C ARG A 108 2.86 46.67 23.68
N MET A 109 2.29 45.58 24.20
CA MET A 109 0.87 45.50 24.51
C MET A 109 0.56 46.26 25.81
N GLN A 110 -0.57 46.97 25.82
CA GLN A 110 -1.10 47.51 27.07
C GLN A 110 -1.64 46.39 27.96
N HIS A 111 -1.83 46.67 29.25
CA HIS A 111 -2.25 45.68 30.23
C HIS A 111 -3.53 44.94 29.82
N GLU A 112 -4.56 45.66 29.36
CA GLU A 112 -5.83 45.08 28.93
C GLU A 112 -5.67 44.19 27.69
N GLN A 113 -4.84 44.60 26.73
CA GLN A 113 -4.55 43.84 25.53
C GLN A 113 -3.78 42.55 25.85
N LEU A 114 -2.82 42.64 26.77
CA LEU A 114 -2.06 41.49 27.23
C LEU A 114 -2.96 40.45 27.92
N GLN A 115 -3.88 40.88 28.78
CA GLN A 115 -4.81 39.95 29.44
C GLN A 115 -5.73 39.27 28.41
N ALA A 116 -6.33 40.04 27.51
CA ALA A 116 -7.18 39.49 26.45
C ALA A 116 -6.43 38.52 25.51
N PHE A 117 -5.13 38.74 25.29
CA PHE A 117 -4.27 37.82 24.54
C PHE A 117 -4.01 36.53 25.33
N LEU A 118 -3.61 36.64 26.60
CA LEU A 118 -3.32 35.49 27.47
C LEU A 118 -4.55 34.63 27.75
N GLU A 119 -5.75 35.20 27.76
CA GLU A 119 -7.00 34.45 27.90
C GLU A 119 -7.28 33.54 26.69
N LYS A 120 -6.83 33.94 25.50
CA LYS A 120 -7.07 33.22 24.24
C LYS A 120 -5.95 32.27 23.84
N CYS A 121 -4.75 32.42 24.42
CA CYS A 121 -3.62 31.57 24.06
C CYS A 121 -3.75 30.17 24.69
N GLU A 122 -3.20 29.18 24.00
CA GLU A 122 -3.22 27.76 24.43
C GLU A 122 -2.19 27.42 25.52
N LEU A 123 -1.72 28.41 26.26
CA LEU A 123 -0.78 28.22 27.35
C LEU A 123 -1.50 27.78 28.63
N ASP A 124 -0.79 27.08 29.51
CA ASP A 124 -1.27 26.78 30.85
C ASP A 124 -1.30 28.04 31.72
N GLU A 125 -2.17 28.08 32.73
CA GLU A 125 -2.29 29.23 33.63
C GLU A 125 -0.97 29.60 34.32
N TRP A 126 -0.17 28.60 34.72
CA TRP A 126 1.14 28.85 35.33
C TRP A 126 2.13 29.52 34.36
N GLN A 127 2.05 29.22 33.06
CA GLN A 127 2.87 29.86 32.02
C GLN A 127 2.41 31.30 31.78
N LYS A 128 1.10 31.53 31.76
CA LYS A 128 0.51 32.88 31.65
C LYS A 128 0.95 33.76 32.82
N ASP A 129 0.94 33.23 34.04
CA ASP A 129 1.44 33.93 35.23
C ASP A 129 2.92 34.25 35.14
N ALA A 130 3.75 33.30 34.68
CA ALA A 130 5.16 33.55 34.44
C ALA A 130 5.38 34.68 33.41
N ILE A 131 4.60 34.74 32.33
CA ILE A 131 4.66 35.83 31.35
C ILE A 131 4.27 37.17 31.97
N ARG A 132 3.26 37.20 32.84
CA ARG A 132 2.83 38.44 33.53
C ARG A 132 3.95 39.03 34.41
N LEU A 133 4.70 38.16 35.08
CA LEU A 133 5.74 38.53 36.05
C LEU A 133 7.10 38.89 35.41
N THR A 134 7.41 38.34 34.23
CA THR A 134 8.70 38.59 33.56
C THR A 134 8.80 39.99 32.96
N SER A 135 10.02 40.54 32.96
CA SER A 135 10.36 41.82 32.32
C SER A 135 10.21 41.76 30.80
N ASP A 136 10.81 40.75 30.17
CA ASP A 136 10.68 40.46 28.74
C ASP A 136 9.61 39.37 28.47
N LYS A 137 8.38 39.84 28.26
CA LYS A 137 7.19 38.99 28.03
C LYS A 137 7.25 38.31 26.67
N THR A 138 7.73 39.02 25.66
CA THR A 138 7.83 38.53 24.28
C THR A 138 8.78 37.33 24.21
N THR A 139 9.95 37.41 24.85
CA THR A 139 10.90 36.29 24.87
C THR A 139 10.36 35.11 25.66
N GLN A 140 9.76 35.34 26.83
CA GLN A 140 9.17 34.26 27.63
C GLN A 140 8.05 33.52 26.89
N PHE A 141 7.17 34.26 26.21
CA PHE A 141 6.10 33.69 25.39
C PHE A 141 6.65 32.82 24.26
N ARG A 142 7.65 33.31 23.51
CA ARG A 142 8.28 32.55 22.42
C ARG A 142 8.86 31.22 22.91
N THR A 143 9.45 31.20 24.09
CA THR A 143 9.98 29.96 24.69
C THR A 143 8.86 28.97 24.97
N TYR A 144 7.74 29.39 25.57
CA TYR A 144 6.63 28.48 25.85
C TYR A 144 5.91 28.02 24.57
N ASP A 145 5.67 28.95 23.65
CA ASP A 145 5.04 28.65 22.36
C ASP A 145 5.88 27.63 21.57
N PHE A 146 7.20 27.76 21.56
CA PHE A 146 8.10 26.78 20.93
C PHE A 146 7.82 25.34 21.39
N TRP A 147 7.74 25.11 22.71
CA TRP A 147 7.51 23.77 23.25
C TRP A 147 6.10 23.24 22.95
N HIS A 148 5.09 24.13 22.95
CA HIS A 148 3.74 23.78 22.54
C HIS A 148 3.70 23.34 21.07
N GLN A 149 4.29 24.13 20.18
CA GLN A 149 4.33 23.84 18.74
C GLN A 149 5.14 22.57 18.45
N LEU A 150 6.27 22.37 19.13
CA LEU A 150 7.06 21.15 19.03
C LEU A 150 6.24 19.92 19.42
N HIS A 151 5.53 19.99 20.55
CA HIS A 151 4.69 18.90 21.02
C HIS A 151 3.52 18.64 20.07
N HIS A 152 2.89 19.69 19.53
CA HIS A 152 1.85 19.59 18.50
C HIS A 152 2.36 18.85 17.26
N ALA A 153 3.52 19.24 16.73
CA ALA A 153 4.13 18.59 15.57
C ALA A 153 4.54 17.13 15.84
N LYS A 154 5.13 16.84 17.02
CA LYS A 154 5.44 15.47 17.45
C LYS A 154 4.19 14.60 17.54
N ARG A 155 3.08 15.15 18.04
CA ARG A 155 1.78 14.46 18.13
C ARG A 155 1.22 14.16 16.74
N ALA A 156 1.22 15.13 15.83
CA ALA A 156 0.76 14.93 14.45
C ALA A 156 1.54 13.79 13.76
N ARG A 157 2.88 13.81 13.86
CA ARG A 157 3.73 12.71 13.35
C ARG A 157 3.38 11.36 13.98
N HIS A 158 3.17 11.31 15.29
CA HIS A 158 2.83 10.07 15.99
C HIS A 158 1.44 9.56 15.56
N SER A 159 0.48 10.45 15.34
CA SER A 159 -0.85 10.11 14.80
C SER A 159 -0.73 9.47 13.42
N ALA A 160 0.03 10.08 12.51
CA ALA A 160 0.29 9.54 11.18
C ALA A 160 0.96 8.16 11.21
N LEU A 161 2.00 8.00 12.04
CA LEU A 161 2.69 6.72 12.21
C LEU A 161 1.73 5.62 12.72
N ASN A 162 0.91 5.96 13.72
CA ASN A 162 -0.10 5.04 14.25
C ASN A 162 -1.13 4.67 13.19
N LYS A 163 -1.55 5.62 12.34
CA LYS A 163 -2.49 5.36 11.26
C LYS A 163 -1.90 4.40 10.24
N ILE A 164 -0.67 4.65 9.76
CA ILE A 164 0.03 3.75 8.84
C ILE A 164 0.12 2.35 9.46
N SER A 165 0.56 2.25 10.72
CA SER A 165 0.74 0.96 11.40
C SER A 165 -0.56 0.17 11.52
N ARG A 166 -1.65 0.82 11.94
CA ARG A 166 -2.98 0.19 12.07
C ARG A 166 -3.53 -0.34 10.75
N HIS A 167 -3.15 0.31 9.65
CA HIS A 167 -3.71 0.04 8.33
C HIS A 167 -2.72 -0.59 7.36
N ALA A 168 -1.51 -0.94 7.82
CA ALA A 168 -0.41 -1.41 7.00
C ALA A 168 -0.75 -2.65 6.15
N ILE A 169 -1.67 -3.50 6.62
CA ILE A 169 -2.12 -4.70 5.90
C ILE A 169 -2.92 -4.40 4.62
N PHE A 170 -3.44 -3.19 4.49
CA PHE A 170 -4.25 -2.74 3.35
C PHE A 170 -3.47 -1.81 2.42
N LEU A 171 -2.23 -1.47 2.77
CA LEU A 171 -1.37 -0.62 1.97
C LEU A 171 -0.40 -1.51 1.17
N ASP A 172 -0.22 -1.19 -0.10
CA ASP A 172 0.92 -1.73 -0.84
C ASP A 172 2.25 -1.38 -0.15
N GLN A 173 3.18 -2.32 -0.22
CA GLN A 173 4.46 -2.23 0.48
C GLN A 173 5.27 -1.01 0.03
N THR A 174 5.25 -0.67 -1.27
CA THR A 174 5.98 0.51 -1.76
C THR A 174 5.39 1.79 -1.18
N MET A 175 4.06 1.96 -1.25
CA MET A 175 3.36 3.13 -0.72
C MET A 175 3.60 3.30 0.79
N LYS A 176 3.54 2.21 1.55
CA LYS A 176 3.84 2.21 2.98
C LYS A 176 5.27 2.70 3.24
N ASP A 177 6.25 2.19 2.51
CA ASP A 177 7.65 2.53 2.71
C ASP A 177 7.92 4.00 2.38
N ASP A 178 7.29 4.56 1.34
CA ASP A 178 7.41 5.98 1.01
C ASP A 178 6.81 6.89 2.08
N LEU A 179 5.62 6.55 2.59
CA LEU A 179 4.99 7.31 3.67
C LEU A 179 5.83 7.26 4.95
N LEU A 180 6.41 6.10 5.27
CA LEU A 180 7.32 5.96 6.41
C LEU A 180 8.63 6.73 6.20
N ALA A 181 9.16 6.79 4.98
CA ALA A 181 10.34 7.58 4.66
C ALA A 181 10.10 9.06 4.93
N ILE A 182 8.96 9.62 4.49
CA ILE A 182 8.57 11.00 4.80
C ILE A 182 8.44 11.23 6.30
N LEU A 183 7.78 10.33 7.04
CA LEU A 183 7.67 10.46 8.50
C LEU A 183 9.04 10.36 9.21
N GLY A 184 9.99 9.64 8.63
CA GLY A 184 11.39 9.61 9.08
C GLY A 184 12.06 10.96 8.94
N ARG A 185 11.95 11.60 7.77
CA ARG A 185 12.50 12.96 7.53
C ARG A 185 11.82 14.02 8.39
N ILE A 186 10.50 13.93 8.58
CA ILE A 186 9.76 14.79 9.52
C ILE A 186 10.31 14.62 10.94
N HIS A 187 10.56 13.38 11.37
CA HIS A 187 11.11 13.14 12.70
C HIS A 187 12.49 13.78 12.88
N GLY A 188 13.38 13.62 11.91
CA GLY A 188 14.71 14.21 11.95
C GLY A 188 14.65 15.74 11.96
N ALA A 189 13.78 16.36 11.15
CA ALA A 189 13.59 17.82 11.16
C ALA A 189 13.13 18.34 12.53
N LEU A 190 12.24 17.61 13.21
CA LEU A 190 11.81 17.96 14.57
C LEU A 190 12.94 17.83 15.60
N ILE A 191 13.74 16.77 15.53
CA ILE A 191 14.90 16.58 16.41
C ILE A 191 15.96 17.66 16.18
N GLU A 192 16.27 17.94 14.92
CA GLU A 192 17.21 19.00 14.54
C GLU A 192 16.74 20.36 15.08
N HIS A 193 15.46 20.68 14.95
CA HIS A 193 14.93 21.97 15.39
C HIS A 193 14.93 22.09 16.92
N GLU A 194 14.56 21.03 17.63
CA GLU A 194 14.67 20.92 19.09
C GLU A 194 16.12 21.08 19.57
N THR A 195 17.05 20.33 18.97
CA THR A 195 18.48 20.38 19.32
C THR A 195 19.07 21.77 19.10
N ASN A 196 18.72 22.41 17.98
CA ASN A 196 19.15 23.76 17.64
C ASN A 196 18.57 24.83 18.58
N HIS A 197 17.40 24.59 19.17
CA HIS A 197 16.79 25.48 20.17
C HIS A 197 17.45 25.30 21.55
N GLU A 198 17.71 24.06 21.97
CA GLU A 198 18.36 23.76 23.24
C GLU A 198 19.85 24.14 23.26
N SER A 199 20.52 24.12 22.11
CA SER A 199 21.95 24.43 21.96
C SER A 199 22.19 25.73 21.17
N PRO A 200 21.86 26.91 21.71
CA PRO A 200 21.93 28.18 20.97
C PRO A 200 23.36 28.61 20.62
N MET A 201 24.38 28.04 21.27
CA MET A 201 25.79 28.41 21.08
C MET A 201 26.45 27.82 19.82
N ILE A 202 25.77 26.94 19.09
CA ILE A 202 26.31 26.34 17.87
C ILE A 202 26.20 27.36 16.71
N PRO A 203 27.33 27.73 16.07
CA PRO A 203 27.33 28.58 14.87
C PRO A 203 26.38 28.01 13.81
N ARG A 204 25.70 28.89 13.07
CA ARG A 204 24.71 28.46 12.07
C ARG A 204 25.28 27.48 11.03
N SER A 205 26.57 27.58 10.72
CA SER A 205 27.29 26.67 9.80
C SER A 205 27.52 25.26 10.34
N GLU A 206 27.39 25.06 11.65
CA GLU A 206 27.63 23.78 12.34
C GLU A 206 26.32 23.14 12.83
N ARG A 207 25.18 23.79 12.58
CA ARG A 207 23.86 23.25 12.93
C ARG A 207 23.54 22.07 12.03
N ILE A 208 23.02 21.01 12.63
CA ILE A 208 22.42 19.92 11.90
C ILE A 208 21.08 20.47 11.35
N ASP A 209 20.98 20.63 10.04
CA ASP A 209 19.83 21.21 9.35
C ASP A 209 19.47 20.49 8.05
N ASP A 210 19.93 19.26 7.86
CA ASP A 210 19.71 18.47 6.64
C ASP A 210 18.23 18.19 6.43
N ASP A 211 17.54 17.73 7.49
CA ASP A 211 16.13 17.36 7.42
C ASP A 211 15.23 18.60 7.46
N ILE A 212 15.60 19.63 8.23
CA ILE A 212 14.97 20.95 8.16
C ILE A 212 15.07 21.54 6.74
N THR A 213 16.24 21.44 6.11
CA THR A 213 16.47 21.93 4.75
C THR A 213 15.66 21.13 3.75
N TRP A 214 15.56 19.81 3.93
CA TRP A 214 14.70 18.96 3.13
C TRP A 214 13.23 19.38 3.24
N VAL A 215 12.67 19.53 4.45
CA VAL A 215 11.26 19.95 4.64
C VAL A 215 10.97 21.23 3.85
N ARG A 216 11.91 22.20 3.91
CA ARG A 216 11.76 23.52 3.27
C ARG A 216 11.92 23.50 1.75
N LYS A 217 12.82 22.68 1.20
CA LYS A 217 13.21 22.75 -0.22
C LYS A 217 12.62 21.61 -1.06
N GLN A 218 12.62 20.40 -0.53
CA GLN A 218 12.34 19.16 -1.28
C GLN A 218 11.06 18.48 -0.80
N GLY A 219 10.71 18.61 0.47
CA GLY A 219 9.58 17.92 1.09
C GLY A 219 8.25 18.19 0.40
N ARG A 220 8.00 19.43 -0.05
CA ARG A 220 6.79 19.77 -0.82
C ARG A 220 6.70 18.96 -2.12
N GLN A 221 7.79 18.88 -2.87
CA GLN A 221 7.84 18.13 -4.12
C GLN A 221 7.67 16.62 -3.86
N GLU A 222 8.24 16.08 -2.79
CA GLU A 222 8.04 14.67 -2.42
C GLU A 222 6.60 14.37 -2.02
N MET A 223 5.96 15.27 -1.27
CA MET A 223 4.53 15.19 -0.96
C MET A 223 3.68 15.19 -2.23
N ASP A 224 3.93 16.12 -3.16
CA ASP A 224 3.23 16.18 -4.45
C ASP A 224 3.43 14.89 -5.28
N ASN A 225 4.63 14.32 -5.24
CA ASN A 225 4.94 13.06 -5.95
C ASN A 225 4.16 11.87 -5.36
N ILE A 226 4.04 11.79 -4.03
CA ILE A 226 3.22 10.77 -3.37
C ILE A 226 1.75 11.00 -3.66
N GLU A 227 1.27 12.24 -3.59
CA GLU A 227 -0.12 12.57 -3.94
C GLU A 227 -0.43 12.16 -5.37
N ALA A 228 0.45 12.45 -6.34
CA ALA A 228 0.28 12.04 -7.72
C ALA A 228 0.24 10.52 -7.88
N ARG A 229 0.99 9.77 -7.07
CA ARG A 229 0.93 8.29 -7.05
C ARG A 229 -0.36 7.77 -6.44
N ILE A 230 -0.80 8.34 -5.32
CA ILE A 230 -2.08 8.02 -4.69
C ILE A 230 -3.20 8.30 -5.70
N ARG A 231 -3.16 9.47 -6.36
CA ARG A 231 -4.13 9.84 -7.39
C ARG A 231 -4.16 8.85 -8.54
N ARG A 232 -2.99 8.52 -9.11
CA ARG A 232 -2.93 7.49 -10.16
C ARG A 232 -3.56 6.20 -9.68
N ARG A 233 -3.28 5.76 -8.46
CA ARG A 233 -3.81 4.50 -7.94
C ARG A 233 -5.31 4.49 -7.67
N LEU A 234 -5.87 5.64 -7.28
CA LEU A 234 -7.30 5.78 -7.00
C LEU A 234 -8.14 6.05 -8.27
N TRP A 235 -7.57 6.74 -9.26
CA TRP A 235 -8.30 7.16 -10.46
C TRP A 235 -7.86 6.47 -11.76
N SER A 236 -6.76 5.69 -11.76
CA SER A 236 -6.42 4.87 -12.93
C SER A 236 -7.46 3.79 -13.08
N THR A 237 -8.29 3.93 -14.10
CA THR A 237 -9.11 2.82 -14.59
C THR A 237 -8.13 1.81 -15.19
N GLU A 238 -8.34 0.50 -14.99
CA GLU A 238 -7.54 -0.59 -15.60
C GLU A 238 -7.34 -0.48 -17.14
N ALA A 239 -8.00 0.48 -17.80
CA ALA A 239 -7.92 0.77 -19.23
C ALA A 239 -6.59 1.37 -19.74
N GLU A 240 -5.66 1.81 -18.88
CA GLU A 240 -4.37 2.38 -19.32
C GLU A 240 -3.19 1.40 -19.31
N LEU A 241 -3.41 0.12 -18.98
CA LEU A 241 -2.36 -0.91 -18.94
C LEU A 241 -2.26 -1.79 -20.21
N GLU A 242 -3.03 -1.50 -21.27
CA GLU A 242 -2.72 -2.03 -22.60
C GLU A 242 -2.03 -0.96 -23.45
N PRO A 243 -0.69 -0.98 -23.59
CA PRO A 243 -0.10 -0.43 -24.79
C PRO A 243 -0.59 -1.30 -25.95
N SER A 244 -1.34 -0.67 -26.85
CA SER A 244 -1.75 -1.25 -28.11
C SER A 244 -0.56 -1.89 -28.85
N ALA A 245 -0.74 -3.19 -29.18
CA ALA A 245 -0.03 -3.99 -30.19
C ALA A 245 1.42 -4.43 -29.90
#